data_AF-U5NE56-F1
#
_entry.id   AF-U5NE56-F1
#
_cell.length_a   1.000
_cell.length_b   1.000
_cell.length_c   1.000
_cell.angle_alpha   90.00
_cell.angle_beta   90.00
_cell.angle_gamma   90.00
#
_symmetry.space_group_name_H-M   'P 1'
#
loop_
_entity.id
_entity.type
_entity.pdbx_description
1 polymer ?
#
loop_
_entity_poly.entity_id
_entity_poly.type
_entity_poly.pdbx_seq_one_letter_code
_entity_poly.pdbx_strand_id
1 'polypeptide(L)'
;MDTLKYKDYEGTAEIDMSRHVCHGRILFIDDLVTYQASDPNGLQAEFEAAVDDYIATCAEVGKEPQRPFRGLFNVRVPPALHRAAAMRAVCDEVALNDVVVQALDAFLNVRTEINHTVTVTFETPPRMIKTVQAVASDNVQWSTSNVH
;
A
#
# COMPACT_ATOMS: atom_id res chain seq x y z
N MET A 1 -0.04 -9.00 -12.62
CA MET A 1 -0.19 -10.15 -11.71
C MET A 1 -1.61 -10.08 -11.21
N ASP A 2 -2.47 -10.96 -11.71
CA ASP A 2 -3.87 -10.97 -11.31
C ASP A 2 -4.01 -11.72 -9.99
N THR A 3 -4.97 -11.30 -9.17
CA THR A 3 -5.20 -11.85 -7.84
C THR A 3 -6.61 -12.43 -7.80
N LEU A 4 -6.72 -13.70 -7.40
CA LEU A 4 -8.01 -14.37 -7.18
C LEU A 4 -8.48 -14.08 -5.75
N LYS A 5 -9.79 -13.96 -5.54
CA LYS A 5 -10.37 -13.65 -4.22
C LYS A 5 -11.56 -14.53 -3.91
N TYR A 6 -11.60 -15.11 -2.72
CA TYR A 6 -12.69 -15.97 -2.25
C TYR A 6 -12.65 -16.13 -0.72
N LYS A 7 -13.79 -15.98 -0.02
CA LYS A 7 -13.92 -16.12 1.45
C LYS A 7 -12.82 -15.39 2.26
N ASP A 8 -12.47 -14.16 1.85
CA ASP A 8 -11.39 -13.34 2.44
C ASP A 8 -9.96 -13.86 2.24
N TYR A 9 -9.78 -14.89 1.39
CA TYR A 9 -8.49 -15.34 0.91
C TYR A 9 -8.15 -14.71 -0.43
N GLU A 10 -6.86 -14.48 -0.63
CA GLU A 10 -6.29 -14.01 -1.89
C GLU A 10 -5.35 -15.07 -2.45
N GLY A 11 -5.27 -15.20 -3.77
CA GLY A 11 -4.42 -16.19 -4.42
C GLY A 11 -3.72 -15.62 -5.66
N THR A 12 -2.54 -16.16 -5.99
CA THR A 12 -1.83 -15.77 -7.23
C THR A 12 -2.46 -16.42 -8.45
N ALA A 13 -2.40 -15.75 -9.60
CA ALA A 13 -2.70 -16.35 -10.89
C ALA A 13 -1.49 -16.20 -11.81
N GLU A 14 -0.83 -17.32 -12.09
CA GLU A 14 0.40 -17.40 -12.88
C GLU A 14 0.23 -18.43 -14.01
N ILE A 15 0.80 -18.12 -15.17
CA ILE A 15 0.74 -19.01 -16.35
C ILE A 15 2.11 -19.63 -16.56
N ASP A 16 2.17 -20.96 -16.55
CA ASP A 16 3.36 -21.72 -16.93
C ASP A 16 3.30 -22.04 -18.42
N MET A 17 4.04 -21.27 -19.21
CA MET A 17 4.14 -21.45 -20.67
C MET A 17 4.84 -22.75 -21.08
N SER A 18 5.65 -23.36 -20.21
CA SER A 18 6.34 -24.61 -20.52
C SER A 18 5.40 -25.81 -20.45
N ARG A 19 4.51 -25.81 -19.47
CA ARG A 19 3.54 -26.89 -19.21
C ARG A 19 2.15 -26.58 -19.77
N HIS A 20 1.92 -25.38 -20.28
CA HIS A 20 0.63 -24.89 -20.77
C HIS A 20 -0.47 -25.01 -19.72
N VAL A 21 -0.14 -24.68 -18.46
CA VAL A 21 -1.08 -24.71 -17.33
C VAL A 21 -1.06 -23.39 -16.59
N CYS A 22 -2.18 -23.05 -15.98
CA CYS A 22 -2.29 -22.00 -15.00
C CYS A 22 -2.05 -22.59 -13.61
N HIS A 23 -1.36 -21.87 -12.75
CA HIS A 23 -1.12 -22.28 -11.37
C HIS A 23 -1.16 -21.08 -10.44
N GLY A 24 -1.34 -21.35 -9.17
CA GLY A 24 -1.37 -20.34 -8.14
C GLY A 24 -1.22 -20.93 -6.76
N ARG A 25 -1.12 -20.04 -5.78
CA ARG A 25 -1.11 -20.40 -4.37
C ARG A 25 -1.92 -19.41 -3.57
N ILE A 26 -2.49 -19.88 -2.47
CA ILE A 26 -3.14 -19.01 -1.48
C ILE A 26 -2.06 -18.12 -0.85
N LEU A 27 -2.36 -16.83 -0.73
CA LEU A 27 -1.52 -15.82 -0.12
C LEU A 27 -1.92 -15.59 1.34
N PHE A 28 -0.96 -15.08 2.12
CA PHE A 28 -1.17 -14.62 3.51
C PHE A 28 -1.60 -15.71 4.51
N ILE A 29 -1.27 -16.97 4.21
CA ILE A 29 -1.35 -18.12 5.11
C ILE A 29 0.05 -18.73 5.31
N ASP A 30 0.29 -19.36 6.46
CA ASP A 30 1.56 -20.05 6.74
C ASP A 30 1.67 -21.40 6.01
N ASP A 31 0.53 -22.03 5.71
CA ASP A 31 0.47 -23.30 4.99
C ASP A 31 0.69 -23.10 3.48
N LEU A 32 1.38 -24.04 2.83
CA LEU A 32 1.54 -24.01 1.38
C LEU A 32 0.35 -24.71 0.71
N VAL A 33 -0.62 -23.93 0.26
CA VAL A 33 -1.77 -24.41 -0.53
C VAL A 33 -1.65 -23.92 -1.95
N THR A 34 -1.51 -24.85 -2.90
CA THR A 34 -1.35 -24.58 -4.33
C THR A 34 -2.49 -25.20 -5.14
N TYR A 35 -2.85 -24.57 -6.23
CA TYR A 35 -3.88 -25.03 -7.17
C TYR A 35 -3.38 -24.85 -8.60
N GLN A 36 -3.94 -25.63 -9.53
CA GLN A 36 -3.57 -25.61 -10.93
C GLN A 36 -4.77 -25.92 -11.81
N ALA A 37 -4.83 -25.32 -12.99
CA ALA A 37 -5.84 -25.59 -13.99
C ALA A 37 -5.23 -25.59 -15.39
N SER A 38 -5.86 -26.29 -16.31
CA SER A 38 -5.45 -26.32 -17.72
C SER A 38 -5.73 -25.00 -18.45
N ASP A 39 -6.63 -24.18 -17.89
CA ASP A 39 -7.07 -22.93 -18.47
C ASP A 39 -7.36 -21.87 -17.40
N PRO A 40 -7.32 -20.56 -17.76
CA PRO A 40 -7.59 -19.49 -16.81
C PRO A 40 -9.00 -19.50 -16.21
N ASN A 41 -10.02 -20.04 -16.92
CA ASN A 41 -11.38 -20.07 -16.40
C ASN A 41 -11.52 -21.13 -15.30
N GLY A 42 -10.88 -22.29 -15.47
CA GLY A 42 -10.80 -23.34 -14.46
C GLY A 42 -10.00 -22.95 -13.23
N LEU A 43 -9.05 -22.01 -13.36
CA LEU A 43 -8.18 -21.63 -12.25
C LEU A 43 -8.94 -21.04 -11.05
N GLN A 44 -9.99 -20.25 -11.30
CA GLN A 44 -10.84 -19.70 -10.24
C GLN A 44 -11.56 -20.82 -9.47
N ALA A 45 -12.11 -21.82 -10.16
CA ALA A 45 -12.80 -22.94 -9.51
C ALA A 45 -11.84 -23.77 -8.66
N GLU A 46 -10.63 -24.06 -9.17
CA GLU A 46 -9.59 -24.77 -8.44
C GLU A 46 -9.09 -23.98 -7.23
N PHE A 47 -9.04 -22.65 -7.32
CA PHE A 47 -8.75 -21.78 -6.17
C PHE A 47 -9.83 -21.86 -5.09
N GLU A 48 -11.11 -21.75 -5.46
CA GLU A 48 -12.23 -21.86 -4.52
C GLU A 48 -12.24 -23.23 -3.82
N ALA A 49 -12.03 -24.30 -4.58
CA ALA A 49 -11.91 -25.66 -4.05
C ALA A 49 -10.73 -25.79 -3.07
N ALA A 50 -9.56 -25.23 -3.42
CA ALA A 50 -8.39 -25.25 -2.55
C ALA A 50 -8.60 -24.47 -1.24
N VAL A 51 -9.33 -23.34 -1.28
CA VAL A 51 -9.70 -22.58 -0.07
C VAL A 51 -10.66 -23.38 0.80
N ASP A 52 -11.66 -24.03 0.21
CA ASP A 52 -12.62 -24.84 0.96
C ASP A 52 -11.98 -26.07 1.59
N ASP A 53 -11.10 -26.74 0.87
CA ASP A 53 -10.31 -27.87 1.37
C ASP A 53 -9.35 -27.45 2.50
N TYR A 54 -8.73 -26.26 2.38
CA TYR A 54 -7.91 -25.69 3.44
C TYR A 54 -8.72 -25.47 4.72
N ILE A 55 -9.90 -24.84 4.63
CA ILE A 55 -10.77 -24.57 5.78
C ILE A 55 -11.25 -25.89 6.40
N ALA A 56 -11.64 -26.86 5.58
CA ALA A 56 -12.07 -28.17 6.05
C ALA A 56 -10.94 -28.91 6.77
N THR A 57 -9.74 -28.95 6.18
CA THR A 57 -8.56 -29.56 6.78
C THR A 57 -8.18 -28.91 8.10
N CYS A 58 -8.25 -27.57 8.19
CA CYS A 58 -8.04 -26.88 9.46
C CYS A 58 -9.02 -27.35 10.54
N ALA A 59 -10.31 -27.45 10.20
CA ALA A 59 -11.34 -27.93 11.12
C ALA A 59 -11.10 -29.39 11.57
N GLU A 60 -10.69 -30.27 10.66
CA GLU A 60 -10.38 -31.68 10.97
C GLU A 60 -9.19 -31.83 11.92
N VAL A 61 -8.17 -30.98 11.77
CA VAL A 61 -6.96 -31.00 12.61
C VAL A 61 -7.18 -30.21 13.91
N GLY A 62 -8.38 -29.62 14.13
CA GLY A 62 -8.69 -28.82 15.30
C GLY A 62 -7.93 -27.49 15.36
N LYS A 63 -7.50 -26.98 14.20
CA LYS A 63 -6.83 -25.68 14.06
C LYS A 63 -7.83 -24.65 13.53
N GLU A 64 -7.72 -23.41 14.01
CA GLU A 64 -8.46 -22.32 13.37
C GLU A 64 -7.80 -21.98 12.03
N PRO A 65 -8.57 -21.92 10.92
CA PRO A 65 -8.04 -21.49 9.63
C PRO A 65 -7.52 -20.05 9.73
N GLN A 66 -6.31 -19.83 9.23
CA GLN A 66 -5.66 -18.53 9.27
C GLN A 66 -6.43 -17.56 8.37
N ARG A 67 -7.11 -16.58 8.97
CA ARG A 67 -7.72 -15.51 8.18
C ARG A 67 -6.65 -14.48 7.86
N PRO A 68 -6.45 -14.13 6.58
CA PRO A 68 -5.61 -13.00 6.21
C PRO A 68 -6.06 -11.71 6.92
N PHE A 69 -5.11 -10.82 7.22
CA PHE A 69 -5.39 -9.45 7.67
C PHE A 69 -6.20 -9.30 8.99
N ARG A 70 -6.00 -10.17 10.00
CA ARG A 70 -6.59 -10.02 11.34
C ARG A 70 -6.11 -8.79 12.14
N GLY A 71 -5.30 -7.91 11.55
CA GLY A 71 -4.71 -6.74 12.23
C GLY A 71 -3.52 -7.06 13.15
N LEU A 72 -3.12 -8.33 13.27
CA LEU A 72 -1.92 -8.73 14.01
C LEU A 72 -0.71 -8.69 13.08
N PHE A 73 0.25 -7.80 13.36
CA PHE A 73 1.43 -7.58 12.53
C PHE A 73 2.71 -7.66 13.37
N ASN A 74 3.31 -8.85 13.42
CA ASN A 74 4.55 -9.09 14.17
C ASN A 74 5.76 -8.78 13.28
N VAL A 75 6.51 -7.72 13.60
CA VAL A 75 7.70 -7.32 12.86
C VAL A 75 8.96 -7.33 13.71
N ARG A 76 10.06 -7.77 13.11
CA ARG A 76 11.39 -7.64 13.71
C ARG A 76 12.04 -6.36 13.21
N VAL A 77 12.28 -5.43 14.12
CA VAL A 77 12.92 -4.13 13.83
C VAL A 77 14.29 -4.02 14.49
N PRO A 78 15.26 -3.28 13.91
CA PRO A 78 16.54 -3.01 14.55
C PRO A 78 16.36 -2.31 15.91
N PRO A 79 17.19 -2.61 16.94
CA PRO A 79 17.05 -2.02 18.27
C PRO A 79 17.07 -0.48 18.28
N ALA A 80 17.87 0.14 17.41
CA ALA A 80 17.94 1.59 17.28
C ALA A 80 16.60 2.21 16.80
N LEU A 81 15.93 1.55 15.84
CA LEU A 81 14.65 2.00 15.32
C LEU A 81 13.54 1.81 16.36
N HIS A 82 13.54 0.67 17.05
CA HIS A 82 12.61 0.42 18.17
C HIS A 82 12.75 1.50 19.25
N ARG A 83 14.00 1.85 19.63
CA ARG A 83 14.25 2.91 20.61
C ARG A 83 13.71 4.27 20.14
N ALA A 84 13.94 4.63 18.88
CA ALA A 84 13.45 5.90 18.33
C ALA A 84 11.91 5.95 18.32
N ALA A 85 11.25 4.86 17.89
CA ALA A 85 9.79 4.78 17.89
C ALA A 85 9.21 4.82 19.31
N ALA A 86 9.81 4.11 20.26
CA ALA A 86 9.38 4.12 21.66
C ALA A 86 9.56 5.51 22.32
N MET A 87 10.67 6.20 22.04
CA MET A 87 10.87 7.57 22.51
C MET A 87 9.82 8.52 21.92
N ARG A 88 9.50 8.36 20.63
CA ARG A 88 8.48 9.17 19.96
C ARG A 88 7.10 8.96 20.59
N ALA A 89 6.73 7.72 20.87
CA ALA A 89 5.47 7.38 21.53
C ALA A 89 5.35 8.07 22.91
N VAL A 90 6.44 8.11 23.69
CA VAL A 90 6.47 8.81 24.98
C VAL A 90 6.33 10.32 24.82
N CYS A 91 7.04 10.93 23.86
CA CYS A 91 6.95 12.39 23.62
C CYS A 91 5.55 12.83 23.17
N ASP A 92 4.87 11.98 22.39
CA ASP A 92 3.55 12.26 21.83
C ASP A 92 2.40 11.79 22.75
N GLU A 93 2.72 11.18 23.91
CA GLU A 93 1.74 10.60 24.85
C GLU A 93 0.81 9.53 24.23
N VAL A 94 1.31 8.75 23.28
CA VAL A 94 0.57 7.69 22.58
C VAL A 94 1.21 6.31 22.77
N ALA A 95 0.50 5.24 22.39
CA ALA A 95 1.09 3.91 22.41
C ALA A 95 2.09 3.73 21.26
N LEU A 96 3.08 2.86 21.44
CA LEU A 96 4.03 2.51 20.38
C LEU A 96 3.32 2.02 19.11
N ASN A 97 2.23 1.27 19.28
CA ASN A 97 1.42 0.80 18.15
C ASN A 97 0.83 1.95 17.34
N ASP A 98 0.40 3.05 17.97
CA ASP A 98 -0.16 4.20 17.27
C ASP A 98 0.88 4.89 16.40
N VAL A 99 2.12 5.00 16.89
CA VAL A 99 3.25 5.52 16.09
C VAL A 99 3.51 4.65 14.88
N VAL A 100 3.44 3.32 15.04
CA VAL A 100 3.61 2.37 13.93
C VAL A 100 2.46 2.49 12.92
N VAL A 101 1.21 2.57 13.39
CA VAL A 101 0.04 2.75 12.52
C VAL A 101 0.13 4.05 11.74
N GLN A 102 0.50 5.17 12.38
CA GLN A 102 0.70 6.45 11.72
C GLN A 102 1.82 6.40 10.68
N ALA A 103 2.92 5.73 10.99
CA ALA A 103 4.02 5.55 10.04
C ALA A 103 3.60 4.72 8.82
N LEU A 104 2.81 3.66 9.04
CA LEU A 104 2.25 2.83 7.96
C LEU A 104 1.26 3.62 7.11
N ASP A 105 0.35 4.37 7.73
CA ASP A 105 -0.61 5.22 7.04
C ASP A 105 0.11 6.29 6.20
N ALA A 106 1.06 7.00 6.79
CA ALA A 106 1.86 7.99 6.09
C ALA A 106 2.65 7.40 4.92
N PHE A 107 3.17 6.18 5.05
CA PHE A 107 3.92 5.51 3.97
C PHE A 107 3.02 5.03 2.82
N LEU A 108 1.83 4.51 3.12
CA LEU A 108 0.90 3.98 2.12
C LEU A 108 0.08 5.08 1.44
N ASN A 109 -0.26 6.13 2.19
CA ASN A 109 -1.14 7.21 1.74
C ASN A 109 -0.37 8.48 1.35
N VAL A 110 0.91 8.37 0.95
CA VAL A 110 1.67 9.51 0.41
C VAL A 110 0.93 10.05 -0.83
N ARG A 111 0.18 11.13 -0.65
CA ARG A 111 -0.33 11.94 -1.74
C ARG A 111 0.81 12.78 -2.29
N THR A 112 1.33 12.39 -3.44
CA THR A 112 2.32 13.14 -4.24
C THR A 112 1.73 14.38 -4.91
N GLU A 113 0.82 15.11 -4.23
CA GLU A 113 0.22 16.33 -4.76
C GLU A 113 0.36 17.43 -3.71
N ILE A 114 1.45 18.19 -3.81
CA ILE A 114 1.62 19.41 -3.03
C ILE A 114 0.99 20.55 -3.82
N ASN A 115 -0.28 20.86 -3.54
CA ASN A 115 -0.95 22.04 -4.09
C ASN A 115 -0.44 23.31 -3.39
N HIS A 116 0.54 23.99 -3.99
CA HIS A 116 0.94 25.33 -3.55
C HIS A 116 0.01 26.38 -4.15
N THR A 117 -0.73 27.10 -3.30
CA THR A 117 -1.46 28.31 -3.71
C THR A 117 -0.61 29.54 -3.41
N VAL A 118 -0.14 30.23 -4.45
CA VAL A 118 0.58 31.50 -4.34
C VAL A 118 -0.37 32.64 -4.68
N THR A 119 -0.72 33.45 -3.68
CA THR A 119 -1.50 34.67 -3.87
C THR A 119 -0.55 35.84 -4.03
N VAL A 120 -0.54 36.48 -5.20
CA VAL A 120 0.25 37.70 -5.44
C VAL A 120 -0.67 38.91 -5.51
N THR A 121 -0.46 39.86 -4.61
CA THR A 121 -1.21 41.12 -4.57
C THR A 121 -0.34 42.22 -5.18
N PHE A 122 -0.84 42.88 -6.22
CA PHE A 122 -0.21 44.05 -6.82
C PHE A 122 -1.09 45.27 -6.63
N GLU A 123 -0.50 46.40 -6.25
CA GLU A 123 -1.16 47.69 -6.32
C GLU A 123 -0.94 48.29 -7.71
N THR A 124 -1.89 48.05 -8.63
CA THR A 124 -1.86 48.65 -9.96
C THR A 124 -3.16 49.39 -10.28
N PRO A 125 -3.08 50.53 -11.00
CA PRO A 125 -4.26 51.25 -11.44
C PRO A 125 -5.08 50.39 -12.43
N PRO A 126 -6.43 50.48 -12.40
CA PRO A 126 -7.35 49.50 -12.98
C PRO A 126 -7.30 49.32 -14.50
N ARG A 127 -6.44 50.06 -15.23
CA ARG A 127 -6.39 50.05 -16.70
C ARG A 127 -5.29 49.15 -17.30
N MET A 128 -4.48 48.46 -16.49
CA MET A 128 -3.45 47.53 -16.99
C MET A 128 -3.42 46.24 -16.19
N ILE A 129 -4.46 45.40 -16.32
CA ILE A 129 -4.38 44.01 -15.87
C ILE A 129 -3.93 43.18 -17.07
N LYS A 130 -2.65 42.77 -17.08
CA LYS A 130 -2.15 41.77 -18.02
C LYS A 130 -2.24 40.40 -17.36
N THR A 131 -2.77 39.41 -18.07
CA THR A 131 -2.71 38.00 -17.65
C THR A 131 -1.24 37.58 -17.56
N VAL A 132 -0.78 37.22 -16.37
CA VAL A 132 0.57 36.69 -16.15
C VAL A 132 0.46 35.17 -16.02
N GLN A 133 1.16 34.44 -16.89
CA GLN A 133 1.32 33.00 -16.74
C GLN A 133 2.61 32.74 -15.95
N ALA A 134 2.49 32.08 -14.81
CA ALA A 134 3.65 31.56 -14.08
C ALA A 134 3.89 30.11 -14.53
N VAL A 135 5.10 29.83 -15.00
CA VAL A 135 5.54 28.48 -15.35
C VAL A 135 6.66 28.12 -14.38
N ALA A 136 6.55 26.98 -13.71
CA ALA A 136 7.62 26.45 -12.88
C ALA A 136 8.80 26.05 -13.81
N SER A 137 9.93 26.72 -13.69
CA SER A 137 11.19 26.34 -14.36
C SER A 137 12.16 25.78 -13.32
N ASP A 138 12.86 24.69 -13.66
CA ASP A 138 13.83 24.02 -12.77
C ASP A 138 15.02 24.93 -12.37
N ASN A 139 15.26 26.01 -13.11
CA ASN A 139 16.22 27.04 -12.72
C ASN A 139 15.51 28.21 -12.04
N VAL A 140 15.78 28.37 -10.76
CA VAL A 140 15.36 29.53 -9.97
C VAL A 140 16.25 30.73 -10.33
N GLN A 141 15.70 31.71 -11.04
CA GLN A 141 16.33 33.02 -11.22
C GLN A 141 15.63 34.05 -10.33
N TRP A 142 16.21 34.34 -9.17
CA TRP A 142 15.84 35.53 -8.40
C TRP A 142 16.58 36.73 -8.99
N SER A 143 15.84 37.75 -9.41
CA SER A 143 16.40 39.09 -9.58
C SER A 143 15.58 40.07 -8.74
N THR A 144 16.25 40.74 -7.83
CA THR A 144 15.68 41.90 -7.12
C THR A 144 16.05 43.14 -7.92
N SER A 145 15.11 43.67 -8.69
CA SER A 145 15.21 45.05 -9.17
C SER A 145 14.87 45.98 -8.01
N ASN A 146 15.90 46.52 -7.36
CA ASN A 146 15.75 47.61 -6.40
C ASN A 146 15.23 48.83 -7.15
N VAL A 147 13.99 49.24 -6.85
CA VAL A 147 13.47 50.55 -7.26
C VAL A 147 14.12 51.59 -6.34
N HIS A 148 14.90 52.51 -6.92
CA HIS A 148 15.32 53.75 -6.25
C HIS A 148 14.15 54.72 -6.15
#